data_AF-A0A1F7CR95-F1
#
_entry.id   AF-A0A1F7CR95-F1
#
_cell.length_a   1.000
_cell.length_b   1.000
_cell.length_c   1.000
_cell.angle_alpha   90.00
_cell.angle_beta   90.00
_cell.angle_gamma   90.00
#
_symmetry.space_group_name_H-M   'P 1'
#
loop_
_entity.id
_entity.type
_entity.pdbx_description
1 polymer ?
#
loop_
_entity_poly.entity_id
_entity_poly.type
_entity_poly.pdbx_seq_one_letter_code
_entity_poly.pdbx_strand_id
1 'polypeptide(L)'
;MNVPSFLRHPVTLYLFGCVLLLFSAFLLAEHAAAVRQFTTLTFPLAAEIPSLERRLRVLEDQVQAAELQAMLAEAAEEEAVRVFVFPSDPAVPRLVAFFDVLRDDLLSQRLLLDMSELTVGEASGVADSPDFRRVPLSLTARLRPGGLERVLWFLDHAGAVTVADVLLPEEIDLLLLRAEEENPSSIVALEQFLSTDVLRYVREPKPFEEQVQRSLVGDGFRVAFAGVRDGYLATARSFLGGRFGMALEKERLWPLRAMRILRSDVRMDGDVHHLSLDFEAYSRAES
;
A
#
# COMPACT_ATOMS: atom_id res chain seq x y z
N MET A 1 84.31 9.98 40.68
CA MET A 1 83.13 10.18 41.55
C MET A 1 83.22 9.19 42.70
N ASN A 2 83.27 9.69 43.93
CA ASN A 2 83.39 8.89 45.15
C ASN A 2 82.18 7.97 45.31
N VAL A 3 82.40 6.66 45.33
CA VAL A 3 81.37 5.70 45.74
C VAL A 3 81.19 5.87 47.26
N PRO A 4 80.00 6.21 47.76
CA PRO A 4 79.79 6.45 49.18
C PRO A 4 80.09 5.18 49.99
N SER A 5 80.78 5.34 51.12
CA SER A 5 81.32 4.26 51.96
C SER A 5 80.27 3.28 52.53
N PHE A 6 78.98 3.60 52.44
CA PHE A 6 77.87 2.74 52.84
C PHE A 6 77.58 1.55 51.88
N LEU A 7 78.18 1.55 50.68
CA LEU A 7 77.99 0.49 49.67
C LEU A 7 78.93 -0.73 49.82
N ARG A 8 79.83 -0.74 50.83
CA ARG A 8 80.79 -1.85 51.03
C ARG A 8 80.33 -2.93 52.02
N HIS A 9 79.22 -2.71 52.73
CA HIS A 9 78.70 -3.73 53.65
C HIS A 9 77.76 -4.68 52.90
N PRO A 10 78.01 -6.00 52.91
CA PRO A 10 77.16 -6.96 52.20
C PRO A 10 75.71 -6.90 52.67
N VAL A 11 75.49 -6.57 53.95
CA VAL A 11 74.17 -6.45 54.55
C VAL A 11 73.35 -5.31 53.93
N THR A 12 73.95 -4.15 53.60
CA THR A 12 73.20 -3.03 53.00
C THR A 12 72.81 -3.32 51.55
N LEU A 13 73.63 -4.07 50.82
CA LEU A 13 73.30 -4.56 49.48
C LEU A 13 72.15 -5.57 49.48
N TYR A 14 72.15 -6.52 50.44
CA TYR A 14 71.03 -7.46 50.58
C TYR A 14 69.72 -6.75 50.94
N LEU A 15 69.77 -5.78 51.86
CA LEU A 15 68.60 -5.03 52.28
C LEU A 15 68.03 -4.17 51.13
N PHE A 16 68.91 -3.53 50.36
CA PHE A 16 68.52 -2.79 49.16
C PHE A 16 67.93 -3.70 48.07
N GLY A 17 68.52 -4.89 47.87
CA GLY A 17 67.99 -5.91 46.97
C GLY A 17 66.58 -6.37 47.35
N CYS A 18 66.33 -6.63 48.63
CA CYS A 18 64.99 -7.00 49.11
C CYS A 18 63.96 -5.87 48.90
N VAL A 19 64.35 -4.62 49.13
CA VAL A 19 63.46 -3.46 48.87
C VAL A 19 63.14 -3.33 47.38
N LEU A 20 64.11 -3.49 46.50
CA LEU A 20 63.90 -3.50 45.04
C LEU A 20 62.97 -4.64 44.60
N LEU A 21 63.12 -5.82 45.20
CA LEU A 21 62.29 -6.99 44.89
C LEU A 21 60.83 -6.77 45.34
N LEU A 22 60.63 -6.22 46.54
CA LEU A 22 59.30 -5.83 47.03
C LEU A 22 58.66 -4.74 46.15
N PHE A 23 59.44 -3.76 45.72
CA PHE A 23 58.96 -2.70 44.84
C PHE A 23 58.57 -3.24 43.46
N SER A 24 59.36 -4.17 42.91
CA SER A 24 59.02 -4.86 41.66
C SER A 24 57.76 -5.70 41.79
N ALA A 25 57.57 -6.40 42.91
CA ALA A 25 56.37 -7.19 43.17
C ALA A 25 55.12 -6.31 43.29
N PHE A 26 55.24 -5.15 43.95
CA PHE A 26 54.16 -4.18 44.06
C PHE A 26 53.76 -3.60 42.70
N LEU A 27 54.73 -3.19 41.87
CA LEU A 27 54.47 -2.68 40.52
C LEU A 27 53.79 -3.74 39.62
N LEU A 28 54.19 -5.01 39.73
CA LEU A 28 53.55 -6.11 39.01
C LEU A 28 52.10 -6.32 39.46
N ALA A 29 51.82 -6.21 40.75
CA ALA A 29 50.47 -6.36 41.28
C ALA A 29 49.53 -5.23 40.80
N GLU A 30 50.00 -3.98 40.83
CA GLU A 30 49.28 -2.82 40.29
C GLU A 30 49.00 -2.97 38.78
N HIS A 31 50.00 -3.39 38.00
CA HIS A 31 49.79 -3.64 36.57
C HIS A 31 48.80 -4.78 36.31
N ALA A 32 48.85 -5.86 37.09
CA ALA A 32 47.89 -6.95 36.97
C ALA A 32 46.47 -6.51 37.33
N ALA A 33 46.30 -5.62 38.31
CA ALA A 33 45.01 -5.04 38.67
C ALA A 33 44.47 -4.14 37.54
N ALA A 34 45.31 -3.25 36.99
CA ALA A 34 44.93 -2.39 35.88
C ALA A 34 44.53 -3.19 34.63
N VAL A 35 45.28 -4.24 34.28
CA VAL A 35 44.95 -5.12 33.13
C VAL A 35 43.64 -5.87 33.34
N ARG A 36 43.37 -6.34 34.56
CA ARG A 36 42.08 -6.98 34.90
C ARG A 36 40.91 -6.02 34.78
N GLN A 37 41.10 -4.76 35.16
CA GLN A 37 40.07 -3.72 35.07
C GLN A 37 39.76 -3.34 33.62
N PHE A 38 40.78 -3.27 32.75
CA PHE A 38 40.58 -3.10 31.30
C PHE A 38 39.87 -4.29 30.66
N THR A 39 40.24 -5.54 31.02
CA THR A 39 39.59 -6.74 30.45
C THR A 39 38.13 -6.88 30.89
N THR A 40 37.74 -6.40 32.07
CA THR A 40 36.33 -6.45 32.51
C THR A 40 35.45 -5.37 31.89
N LEU A 41 36.01 -4.22 31.49
CA LEU A 41 35.24 -3.11 30.92
C LEU A 41 35.19 -3.09 29.38
N THR A 42 36.23 -3.57 28.68
CA THR A 42 36.32 -3.44 27.22
C THR A 42 35.73 -4.65 26.44
N PHE A 43 35.70 -5.84 27.05
CA PHE A 43 35.14 -7.04 26.41
C PHE A 43 33.62 -7.00 26.12
N PRO A 44 32.74 -6.44 26.98
CA PRO A 44 31.31 -6.41 26.66
C PRO A 44 30.98 -5.47 25.50
N LEU A 45 31.71 -4.36 25.32
CA LEU A 45 31.48 -3.41 24.24
C LEU A 45 31.91 -3.94 22.86
N ALA A 46 33.02 -4.68 22.78
CA ALA A 46 33.47 -5.29 21.53
C ALA A 46 32.54 -6.40 21.04
N ALA A 47 31.80 -7.05 21.95
CA ALA A 47 30.83 -8.08 21.60
C ALA A 47 29.54 -7.50 20.98
N GLU A 48 29.19 -6.25 21.27
CA GLU A 48 27.96 -5.61 20.77
C GLU A 48 28.14 -4.97 19.38
N ILE A 49 29.36 -4.58 19.00
CA ILE A 49 29.66 -3.91 17.72
C ILE A 49 29.20 -4.75 16.51
N PRO A 50 29.48 -6.06 16.38
CA PRO A 50 29.04 -6.84 15.22
C PRO A 50 27.52 -6.98 15.14
N SER A 51 26.82 -6.89 16.28
CA SER A 51 25.36 -6.95 16.32
C SER A 51 24.73 -5.62 15.88
N LEU A 52 25.37 -4.49 16.22
CA LEU A 52 24.97 -3.16 15.79
C LEU A 52 25.25 -2.97 14.30
N GLU A 53 26.40 -3.39 13.78
CA GLU A 53 26.71 -3.37 12.34
C GLU A 53 25.73 -4.21 11.51
N ARG A 54 25.34 -5.39 12.01
CA ARG A 54 24.30 -6.20 11.34
C ARG A 54 22.96 -5.49 11.31
N ARG A 55 22.55 -4.85 12.42
CA ARG A 55 21.30 -4.08 12.47
C ARG A 55 21.34 -2.89 11.52
N LEU A 56 22.47 -2.18 11.46
CA LEU A 56 22.66 -1.02 10.59
C LEU A 56 22.56 -1.42 9.11
N ARG A 57 23.21 -2.52 8.70
CA ARG A 57 23.08 -3.04 7.33
C ARG A 57 21.66 -3.47 6.99
N VAL A 58 20.96 -4.15 7.90
CA VAL A 58 19.56 -4.53 7.69
C VAL A 58 18.66 -3.30 7.54
N LEU A 59 18.92 -2.24 8.32
CA LEU A 59 18.20 -0.97 8.21
C LEU A 59 18.51 -0.25 6.90
N GLU A 60 19.77 -0.22 6.46
CA GLU A 60 20.17 0.33 5.15
C GLU A 60 19.51 -0.45 4.00
N ASP A 61 19.54 -1.78 4.04
CA ASP A 61 18.90 -2.64 3.04
C ASP A 61 17.37 -2.40 2.98
N GLN A 62 16.72 -2.19 4.15
CA GLN A 62 15.28 -1.88 4.22
C GLN A 62 14.95 -0.50 3.66
N VAL A 63 15.75 0.52 3.95
CA VAL A 63 15.56 1.87 3.40
C VAL A 63 15.76 1.85 1.89
N GLN A 64 16.82 1.20 1.41
CA GLN A 64 17.11 1.11 -0.01
C GLN A 64 16.04 0.30 -0.77
N ALA A 65 15.51 -0.76 -0.16
CA ALA A 65 14.37 -1.50 -0.70
C ALA A 65 13.09 -0.64 -0.73
N ALA A 66 12.83 0.15 0.31
CA ALA A 66 11.67 1.06 0.35
C ALA A 66 11.79 2.20 -0.68
N GLU A 67 12.99 2.75 -0.88
CA GLU A 67 13.27 3.76 -1.91
C GLU A 67 13.12 3.17 -3.32
N LEU A 68 13.66 1.98 -3.57
CA LEU A 68 13.46 1.26 -4.83
C LEU A 68 11.98 0.96 -5.07
N GLN A 69 11.24 0.55 -4.04
CA GLN A 69 9.81 0.25 -4.16
C GLN A 69 8.97 1.53 -4.39
N ALA A 70 9.34 2.65 -3.79
CA ALA A 70 8.71 3.95 -4.06
C ALA A 70 9.00 4.43 -5.48
N MET A 71 10.24 4.32 -5.95
CA MET A 71 10.62 4.64 -7.33
C MET A 71 9.94 3.72 -8.35
N LEU A 72 9.82 2.42 -8.04
CA LEU A 72 9.09 1.48 -8.89
C LEU A 72 7.59 1.73 -8.88
N ALA A 73 7.01 2.16 -7.75
CA ALA A 73 5.60 2.56 -7.71
C ALA A 73 5.35 3.80 -8.57
N GLU A 74 6.20 4.83 -8.46
CA GLU A 74 6.10 6.05 -9.26
C GLU A 74 6.34 5.77 -10.76
N ALA A 75 7.35 4.97 -11.10
CA ALA A 75 7.63 4.56 -12.48
C ALA A 75 6.54 3.63 -13.04
N ALA A 76 5.98 2.72 -12.25
CA ALA A 76 4.86 1.88 -12.66
C ALA A 76 3.56 2.68 -12.79
N GLU A 77 3.37 3.75 -12.02
CA GLU A 77 2.27 4.70 -12.18
C GLU A 77 2.42 5.50 -13.48
N GLU A 78 3.61 6.01 -13.79
CA GLU A 78 3.89 6.69 -15.05
C GLU A 78 3.83 5.74 -16.26
N GLU A 79 4.25 4.49 -16.09
CA GLU A 79 4.19 3.46 -17.12
C GLU A 79 2.75 2.97 -17.30
N ALA A 80 1.95 2.83 -16.25
CA ALA A 80 0.51 2.57 -16.35
C ALA A 80 -0.17 3.67 -17.15
N VAL A 81 0.11 4.94 -16.84
CA VAL A 81 -0.33 6.10 -17.64
C VAL A 81 0.12 5.94 -19.10
N ARG A 82 1.39 5.63 -19.40
CA ARG A 82 1.87 5.47 -20.79
C ARG A 82 1.30 4.25 -21.52
N VAL A 83 0.96 3.16 -20.82
CA VAL A 83 0.42 1.91 -21.37
C VAL A 83 -1.10 2.00 -21.60
N PHE A 84 -1.82 2.82 -20.83
CA PHE A 84 -3.22 3.11 -21.09
C PHE A 84 -3.35 4.04 -22.30
N VAL A 85 -3.96 3.53 -23.38
CA VAL A 85 -4.40 4.35 -24.52
C VAL A 85 -5.41 5.37 -24.00
N PHE A 86 -4.94 6.58 -23.69
CA PHE A 86 -5.82 7.65 -23.26
C PHE A 86 -6.79 8.01 -24.40
N PRO A 87 -8.09 8.09 -24.12
CA PRO A 87 -9.06 8.50 -25.12
C PRO A 87 -8.70 9.90 -25.63
N SER A 88 -8.84 10.10 -26.94
CA SER A 88 -8.62 11.38 -27.61
C SER A 88 -9.66 12.45 -27.23
N ASP A 89 -10.77 12.02 -26.63
CA ASP A 89 -11.89 12.86 -26.20
C ASP A 89 -11.61 13.42 -24.78
N PRO A 90 -12.02 14.65 -24.43
CA PRO A 90 -11.86 15.15 -23.08
C PRO A 90 -12.65 14.22 -22.14
N ALA A 91 -12.00 13.56 -21.18
CA ALA A 91 -12.68 12.70 -20.21
C ALA A 91 -13.64 13.48 -19.27
N VAL A 92 -13.59 14.82 -19.31
CA VAL A 92 -14.31 15.74 -18.41
C VAL A 92 -15.83 15.62 -18.53
N PRO A 93 -16.49 15.67 -19.71
CA PRO A 93 -17.95 15.54 -19.80
C PRO A 93 -18.45 14.18 -19.32
N ARG A 94 -17.67 13.11 -19.53
CA ARG A 94 -17.97 11.76 -19.04
C ARG A 94 -17.90 11.69 -17.50
N LEU A 95 -16.89 12.33 -16.91
CA LEU A 95 -16.77 12.44 -15.45
C LEU A 95 -17.88 13.30 -14.85
N VAL A 96 -18.22 14.44 -15.45
CA VAL A 96 -19.35 15.27 -15.03
C VAL A 96 -20.64 14.45 -15.06
N ALA A 97 -20.93 13.78 -16.17
CA ALA A 97 -22.11 12.94 -16.32
C ALA A 97 -22.13 11.79 -15.28
N PHE A 98 -20.99 11.20 -14.96
CA PHE A 98 -20.89 10.21 -13.90
C PHE A 98 -21.29 10.77 -12.54
N PHE A 99 -20.73 11.92 -12.15
CA PHE A 99 -21.06 12.55 -10.87
C PHE A 99 -22.52 13.04 -10.82
N ASP A 100 -23.10 13.44 -11.95
CA ASP A 100 -24.53 13.73 -12.05
C ASP A 100 -25.39 12.48 -11.80
N VAL A 101 -25.06 11.36 -12.43
CA VAL A 101 -25.77 10.08 -12.21
C VAL A 101 -25.60 9.60 -10.76
N LEU A 102 -24.41 9.78 -10.17
CA LEU A 102 -24.15 9.47 -8.76
C LEU A 102 -24.95 10.37 -7.82
N ARG A 103 -25.02 11.68 -8.09
CA ARG A 103 -25.85 12.63 -7.34
C ARG A 103 -27.31 12.17 -7.33
N ASP A 104 -27.83 11.86 -8.51
CA ASP A 104 -29.24 11.48 -8.67
C ASP A 104 -29.55 10.17 -7.94
N ASP A 105 -28.64 9.20 -7.95
CA ASP A 105 -28.78 7.96 -7.19
C ASP A 105 -28.78 8.21 -5.66
N LEU A 106 -27.81 8.98 -5.15
CA LEU A 106 -27.70 9.28 -3.72
C LEU A 106 -28.88 10.13 -3.21
N LEU A 107 -29.40 11.06 -4.03
CA LEU A 107 -30.61 11.82 -3.72
C LEU A 107 -31.83 10.90 -3.67
N SER A 108 -31.98 10.00 -4.65
CA SER A 108 -33.13 9.08 -4.70
C SER A 108 -33.22 8.17 -3.47
N GLN A 109 -32.06 7.85 -2.88
CA GLN A 109 -31.95 7.02 -1.68
C GLN A 109 -31.92 7.83 -0.37
N ARG A 110 -32.03 9.17 -0.46
CA ARG A 110 -31.96 10.10 0.68
C ARG A 110 -30.64 10.06 1.45
N LEU A 111 -29.56 9.64 0.79
CA LEU A 111 -28.21 9.56 1.35
C LEU A 111 -27.44 10.86 1.19
N LEU A 112 -27.80 11.68 0.20
CA LEU A 112 -27.22 13.00 -0.03
C LEU A 112 -28.08 14.09 0.63
N LEU A 113 -27.43 15.01 1.35
CA LEU A 113 -28.04 16.23 1.88
C LEU A 113 -27.80 17.42 0.95
N ASP A 114 -26.56 17.56 0.48
CA ASP A 114 -26.12 18.64 -0.39
C ASP A 114 -24.88 18.21 -1.18
N MET A 115 -24.70 18.69 -2.40
CA MET A 115 -23.51 18.47 -3.21
C MET A 115 -23.24 19.69 -4.07
N SER A 116 -22.00 20.19 -4.01
CA SER A 116 -21.58 21.28 -4.88
C SER A 116 -21.55 20.82 -6.34
N GLU A 117 -21.70 21.78 -7.25
CA GLU A 117 -21.38 21.53 -8.65
C GLU A 117 -19.89 21.15 -8.79
N LEU A 118 -19.59 20.32 -9.79
CA LEU A 118 -18.22 19.92 -10.06
C LEU A 118 -17.46 21.13 -10.60
N THR A 119 -16.48 21.61 -9.84
CA THR A 119 -15.67 22.76 -10.27
C THR A 119 -14.52 22.25 -11.13
N VAL A 120 -14.46 22.71 -12.38
CA VAL A 120 -13.41 22.36 -13.33
C VAL A 120 -12.38 23.48 -13.35
N GLY A 121 -11.16 23.18 -12.91
CA GLY A 121 -10.05 24.13 -12.94
C GLY A 121 -9.40 24.24 -14.32
N GLU A 122 -8.43 25.15 -14.45
CA GLU A 122 -7.70 25.35 -15.70
C GLU A 122 -6.84 24.12 -16.05
N ALA A 123 -6.93 23.67 -17.29
CA ALA A 123 -6.13 22.56 -17.78
C ALA A 123 -4.65 22.95 -17.80
N SER A 124 -3.80 22.15 -17.16
CA SER A 124 -2.36 22.33 -17.18
C SER A 124 -1.70 21.25 -18.04
N GLY A 125 -0.66 21.63 -18.77
CA GLY A 125 0.17 20.69 -19.52
C GLY A 125 1.02 19.85 -18.55
N VAL A 126 1.24 18.58 -18.88
CA VAL A 126 2.18 17.74 -18.13
C VAL A 126 3.60 18.09 -18.55
N ALA A 127 4.44 18.52 -17.60
CA ALA A 127 5.79 19.03 -17.87
C ALA A 127 6.65 18.06 -18.71
N ASP A 128 6.48 16.75 -18.50
CA ASP A 128 7.26 15.70 -19.18
C ASP A 128 6.57 15.08 -20.39
N SER A 129 5.36 15.51 -20.76
CA SER A 129 4.71 14.99 -21.96
C SER A 129 3.74 16.01 -22.60
N PRO A 130 4.12 16.62 -23.74
CA PRO A 130 3.36 17.71 -24.38
C PRO A 130 1.99 17.26 -24.93
N ASP A 131 1.79 15.95 -25.09
CA ASP A 131 0.55 15.36 -25.60
C ASP A 131 -0.52 15.17 -24.51
N PHE A 132 -0.26 15.53 -23.26
CA PHE A 132 -1.18 15.29 -22.14
C PHE A 132 -1.60 16.58 -21.44
N ARG A 133 -2.90 16.63 -21.12
CA ARG A 133 -3.51 17.68 -20.29
C ARG A 133 -4.05 17.06 -19.01
N ARG A 134 -3.76 17.72 -17.89
CA ARG A 134 -4.35 17.45 -16.58
C ARG A 134 -5.43 18.50 -16.33
N VAL A 135 -6.63 18.05 -16.01
CA VAL A 135 -7.74 18.93 -15.63
C VAL A 135 -8.06 18.66 -14.16
N PRO A 136 -7.73 19.60 -13.25
CA PRO A 136 -8.10 19.46 -11.85
C PRO A 136 -9.60 19.65 -11.68
N LEU A 137 -10.20 18.81 -10.85
CA LEU A 137 -11.63 18.74 -10.57
C LEU A 137 -11.80 18.72 -9.05
N SER A 138 -12.69 19.55 -8.52
CA SER A 138 -13.01 19.56 -7.09
C SER A 138 -14.51 19.40 -6.85
N LEU A 139 -14.86 18.54 -5.90
CA LEU A 139 -16.23 18.25 -5.48
C LEU A 139 -16.34 18.30 -3.96
N THR A 140 -17.40 18.94 -3.46
CA THR A 140 -17.76 18.86 -2.04
C THR A 140 -19.18 18.29 -1.89
N ALA A 141 -19.37 17.40 -0.91
CA ALA A 141 -20.65 16.75 -0.65
C ALA A 141 -20.92 16.63 0.85
N ARG A 142 -22.19 16.75 1.23
CA ARG A 142 -22.72 16.46 2.57
C ARG A 142 -23.57 15.21 2.50
N LEU A 143 -23.10 14.15 3.16
CA LEU A 143 -23.60 12.79 3.05
C LEU A 143 -24.04 12.26 4.41
N ARG A 144 -25.01 11.35 4.41
CA ARG A 144 -25.30 10.47 5.55
C ARG A 144 -24.28 9.31 5.59
N PRO A 145 -24.17 8.54 6.69
CA PRO A 145 -23.14 7.50 6.83
C PRO A 145 -23.07 6.51 5.66
N GLY A 146 -24.22 5.95 5.23
CA GLY A 146 -24.26 5.03 4.08
C GLY A 146 -24.00 5.70 2.72
N GLY A 147 -24.10 7.02 2.62
CA GLY A 147 -23.74 7.76 1.40
C GLY A 147 -22.23 7.87 1.21
N LEU A 148 -21.50 8.10 2.30
CA LEU A 148 -20.03 8.17 2.27
C LEU A 148 -19.42 6.84 1.84
N GLU A 149 -19.82 5.74 2.48
CA GLU A 149 -19.34 4.39 2.15
C GLU A 149 -19.53 4.07 0.68
N ARG A 150 -20.70 4.43 0.14
CA ARG A 150 -21.04 4.19 -1.26
C ARG A 150 -20.20 5.04 -2.23
N VAL A 151 -19.98 6.32 -1.92
CA VAL A 151 -19.12 7.19 -2.74
C VAL A 151 -17.69 6.68 -2.76
N LEU A 152 -17.13 6.34 -1.58
CA LEU A 152 -15.77 5.82 -1.49
C LEU A 152 -15.62 4.50 -2.25
N TRP A 153 -16.58 3.58 -2.08
CA TRP A 153 -16.57 2.33 -2.83
C TRP A 153 -16.56 2.55 -4.34
N PHE A 154 -17.37 3.48 -4.86
CA PHE A 154 -17.38 3.79 -6.29
C PHE A 154 -16.07 4.40 -6.78
N LEU A 155 -15.43 5.24 -5.98
CA LEU A 155 -14.16 5.85 -6.32
C LEU A 155 -13.04 4.80 -6.38
N ASP A 156 -13.00 3.90 -5.41
CA ASP A 156 -12.01 2.82 -5.35
C ASP A 156 -12.17 1.83 -6.51
N HIS A 157 -13.41 1.60 -6.96
CA HIS A 157 -13.73 0.62 -8.00
C HIS A 157 -14.04 1.27 -9.35
N ALA A 158 -13.83 2.58 -9.51
CA ALA A 158 -14.21 3.34 -10.71
C ALA A 158 -13.61 2.78 -12.01
N GLY A 159 -12.43 2.15 -11.90
CA GLY A 159 -11.71 1.52 -13.00
C GLY A 159 -11.99 0.03 -13.20
N ALA A 160 -12.78 -0.61 -12.32
CA ALA A 160 -12.99 -2.05 -12.35
C ALA A 160 -13.79 -2.46 -13.59
N VAL A 161 -13.19 -3.27 -14.46
CA VAL A 161 -13.82 -3.74 -15.69
C VAL A 161 -14.42 -5.13 -15.47
N THR A 162 -13.68 -5.97 -14.76
CA THR A 162 -13.96 -7.38 -14.59
C THR A 162 -14.31 -7.72 -13.14
N VAL A 163 -14.85 -8.92 -12.92
CA VAL A 163 -15.08 -9.48 -11.59
C VAL A 163 -13.78 -9.54 -10.79
N ALA A 164 -12.66 -9.90 -11.42
CA ALA A 164 -11.35 -9.93 -10.77
C ALA A 164 -10.95 -8.58 -10.19
N ASP A 165 -11.23 -7.48 -10.90
CA ASP A 165 -10.86 -6.13 -10.47
C ASP A 165 -11.60 -5.65 -9.20
N VAL A 166 -12.68 -6.34 -8.82
CA VAL A 166 -13.48 -6.04 -7.62
C VAL A 166 -13.05 -6.89 -6.42
N LEU A 167 -12.39 -8.01 -6.67
CA LEU A 167 -11.98 -8.93 -5.62
C LEU A 167 -10.64 -8.52 -5.02
N LEU A 168 -10.43 -8.91 -3.77
CA LEU A 168 -9.12 -8.78 -3.17
C LEU A 168 -8.15 -9.78 -3.81
N PRO A 169 -6.85 -9.44 -3.96
CA PRO A 169 -5.84 -10.37 -4.45
C PRO A 169 -5.82 -11.70 -3.67
N GLU A 170 -5.98 -11.66 -2.35
CA GLU A 170 -5.98 -12.84 -1.50
C GLU A 170 -7.20 -13.76 -1.74
N GLU A 171 -8.34 -13.17 -2.12
CA GLU A 171 -9.53 -13.93 -2.48
C GLU A 171 -9.35 -14.63 -3.83
N ILE A 172 -8.73 -13.95 -4.79
CA ILE A 172 -8.40 -14.53 -6.09
C ILE A 172 -7.41 -15.69 -5.92
N ASP A 173 -6.32 -15.46 -5.17
CA ASP A 173 -5.30 -16.48 -4.90
C ASP A 173 -5.90 -17.70 -4.20
N LEU A 174 -6.80 -17.47 -3.23
CA LEU A 174 -7.50 -18.56 -2.56
C LEU A 174 -8.39 -19.34 -3.54
N LEU A 175 -9.15 -18.66 -4.40
CA LEU A 175 -9.99 -19.34 -5.40
C LEU A 175 -9.15 -20.15 -6.40
N LEU A 176 -8.04 -19.60 -6.87
CA LEU A 176 -7.11 -20.27 -7.78
C LEU A 176 -6.50 -21.50 -7.11
N LEU A 177 -5.96 -21.35 -5.90
CA LEU A 177 -5.39 -22.45 -5.14
C LEU A 177 -6.39 -23.60 -4.94
N ARG A 178 -7.64 -23.27 -4.55
CA ARG A 178 -8.69 -24.28 -4.36
C ARG A 178 -9.11 -24.94 -5.68
N ALA A 179 -9.15 -24.18 -6.77
CA ALA A 179 -9.46 -24.72 -8.09
C ALA A 179 -8.35 -25.66 -8.60
N GLU A 180 -7.08 -25.31 -8.38
CA GLU A 180 -5.92 -26.13 -8.72
C GLU A 180 -5.85 -27.43 -7.90
N GLU A 181 -6.10 -27.34 -6.59
CA GLU A 181 -6.16 -28.50 -5.68
C GLU A 181 -7.23 -29.51 -6.11
N GLU A 182 -8.38 -29.02 -6.60
CA GLU A 182 -9.51 -29.86 -7.00
C GLU A 182 -9.35 -30.44 -8.41
N ASN A 183 -9.18 -29.58 -9.41
CA ASN A 183 -9.04 -30.00 -10.80
C ASN A 183 -8.32 -28.90 -11.62
N PRO A 184 -7.04 -29.10 -11.98
CA PRO A 184 -6.29 -28.15 -12.80
C PRO A 184 -6.94 -27.84 -14.15
N SER A 185 -7.72 -28.76 -14.72
CA SER A 185 -8.41 -28.53 -16.00
C SER A 185 -9.65 -27.64 -15.87
N SER A 186 -10.18 -27.46 -14.66
CA SER A 186 -11.34 -26.60 -14.38
C SER A 186 -10.96 -25.13 -14.14
N ILE A 187 -9.65 -24.80 -14.08
CA ILE A 187 -9.17 -23.43 -13.86
C ILE A 187 -9.70 -22.44 -14.91
N VAL A 188 -9.91 -22.91 -16.14
CA VAL A 188 -10.45 -22.11 -17.25
C VAL A 188 -11.84 -21.57 -16.93
N ALA A 189 -12.68 -22.32 -16.23
CA ALA A 189 -14.02 -21.86 -15.85
C ALA A 189 -13.95 -20.72 -14.81
N LEU A 190 -12.97 -20.79 -13.90
CA LEU A 190 -12.71 -19.73 -12.92
C LEU A 190 -12.12 -18.49 -13.60
N GLU A 191 -11.16 -18.65 -14.52
CA GLU A 191 -10.60 -17.54 -15.29
C GLU A 191 -11.66 -16.82 -16.12
N GLN A 192 -12.57 -17.56 -16.75
CA GLN A 192 -13.70 -16.99 -17.49
C GLN A 192 -14.63 -16.18 -16.57
N PHE A 193 -14.90 -16.69 -15.36
CA PHE A 193 -15.67 -15.97 -14.37
C PHE A 193 -14.97 -14.69 -13.91
N LEU A 194 -13.69 -14.77 -13.57
CA LEU A 194 -12.87 -13.63 -13.16
C LEU A 194 -12.77 -12.57 -14.26
N SER A 195 -12.73 -12.99 -15.52
CA SER A 195 -12.71 -12.10 -16.70
C SER A 195 -14.07 -11.54 -17.11
N THR A 196 -15.15 -11.91 -16.41
CA THR A 196 -16.51 -11.45 -16.74
C THR A 196 -16.66 -9.97 -16.42
N ASP A 197 -17.33 -9.21 -17.29
CA ASP A 197 -17.66 -7.81 -17.04
C ASP A 197 -18.47 -7.65 -15.73
N VAL A 198 -18.01 -6.77 -14.84
CA VAL A 198 -18.62 -6.57 -13.52
C VAL A 198 -20.08 -6.11 -13.62
N LEU A 199 -20.42 -5.18 -14.51
CA LEU A 199 -21.78 -4.67 -14.66
C LEU A 199 -22.71 -5.76 -15.19
N ARG A 200 -22.20 -6.60 -16.09
CA ARG A 200 -22.95 -7.76 -16.57
C ARG A 200 -23.18 -8.77 -15.45
N TYR A 201 -22.16 -9.07 -14.66
CA TYR A 201 -22.25 -10.01 -13.55
C TYR A 201 -23.23 -9.54 -12.47
N VAL A 202 -23.17 -8.28 -12.03
CA VAL A 202 -24.05 -7.78 -10.95
C VAL A 202 -25.52 -7.79 -11.32
N ARG A 203 -25.86 -7.68 -12.62
CA ARG A 203 -27.23 -7.74 -13.13
C ARG A 203 -27.76 -9.16 -13.20
N GLU A 204 -26.95 -10.08 -13.71
CA GLU A 204 -27.33 -11.48 -13.94
C GLU A 204 -26.27 -12.44 -13.39
N PRO A 205 -26.12 -12.57 -12.05
CA PRO A 205 -25.01 -13.31 -11.46
C PRO A 205 -25.15 -14.84 -11.62
N LYS A 206 -26.38 -15.36 -11.54
CA LYS A 206 -26.69 -16.79 -11.57
C LYS A 206 -26.02 -17.60 -12.68
N PRO A 207 -26.11 -17.22 -13.98
CA PRO A 207 -25.50 -18.01 -15.04
C PRO A 207 -23.99 -18.15 -14.89
N PHE A 208 -23.31 -17.11 -14.40
CA PHE A 208 -21.85 -17.12 -14.19
C PHE A 208 -21.49 -17.97 -12.96
N GLU A 209 -22.21 -17.79 -11.84
CA GLU A 209 -22.01 -18.59 -10.62
C GLU A 209 -22.26 -20.09 -10.88
N GLU A 210 -23.35 -20.43 -11.56
CA GLU A 210 -23.70 -21.83 -11.90
C GLU A 210 -22.72 -22.46 -12.90
N GLN A 211 -22.09 -21.67 -13.77
CA GLN A 211 -21.04 -22.18 -14.65
C GLN A 211 -19.82 -22.63 -13.84
N VAL A 212 -19.34 -21.80 -12.92
CA VAL A 212 -18.19 -22.12 -12.06
C VAL A 212 -18.50 -23.32 -11.17
N GLN A 213 -19.66 -23.34 -10.52
CA GLN A 213 -20.07 -24.41 -9.61
C GLN A 213 -20.32 -25.76 -10.28
N ARG A 214 -20.59 -25.77 -11.60
CA ARG A 214 -20.67 -27.02 -12.39
C ARG A 214 -19.30 -27.59 -12.70
N SER A 215 -18.30 -26.73 -12.87
CA SER A 215 -16.92 -27.12 -13.18
C SER A 215 -16.08 -27.42 -11.95
N LEU A 216 -16.42 -26.82 -10.79
CA LEU A 216 -15.74 -26.96 -9.51
C LEU A 216 -16.78 -27.30 -8.43
N VAL A 217 -16.80 -28.57 -8.02
CA VAL A 217 -17.85 -29.19 -7.21
C VAL A 217 -17.38 -29.44 -5.77
N GLY A 218 -16.08 -29.35 -5.51
CA GLY A 218 -15.44 -29.63 -4.23
C GLY A 218 -15.91 -28.70 -3.13
N ASP A 219 -16.09 -29.26 -1.93
CA ASP A 219 -16.61 -28.52 -0.79
C ASP A 219 -15.68 -27.37 -0.37
N GLY A 220 -14.36 -27.57 -0.46
CA GLY A 220 -13.37 -26.53 -0.17
C GLY A 220 -13.49 -25.32 -1.11
N PHE A 221 -13.64 -25.56 -2.41
CA PHE A 221 -13.86 -24.51 -3.39
C PHE A 221 -15.22 -23.82 -3.17
N ARG A 222 -16.29 -24.59 -2.94
CA ARG A 222 -17.64 -24.02 -2.71
C ARG A 222 -17.69 -23.09 -1.51
N VAL A 223 -17.00 -23.42 -0.43
CA VAL A 223 -16.91 -22.55 0.75
C VAL A 223 -16.15 -21.27 0.43
N ALA A 224 -15.01 -21.36 -0.26
CA ALA A 224 -14.24 -20.19 -0.68
C ALA A 224 -15.07 -19.29 -1.62
N PHE A 225 -15.70 -19.88 -2.63
CA PHE A 225 -16.54 -19.18 -3.60
C PHE A 225 -17.77 -18.53 -2.97
N ALA A 226 -18.41 -19.19 -2.01
CA ALA A 226 -19.51 -18.60 -1.25
C ALA A 226 -19.04 -17.38 -0.44
N GLY A 227 -17.85 -17.45 0.18
CA GLY A 227 -17.26 -16.32 0.90
C GLY A 227 -17.08 -15.09 0.00
N VAL A 228 -16.52 -15.29 -1.19
CA VAL A 228 -16.32 -14.22 -2.18
C VAL A 228 -17.65 -13.67 -2.71
N ARG A 229 -18.60 -14.55 -3.03
CA ARG A 229 -19.95 -14.18 -3.51
C ARG A 229 -20.70 -13.34 -2.48
N ASP A 230 -20.60 -13.70 -1.22
CA ASP A 230 -21.36 -13.10 -0.12
C ASP A 230 -20.61 -11.91 0.51
N GLY A 231 -19.35 -11.68 0.14
CA GLY A 231 -18.51 -10.53 0.50
C GLY A 231 -18.52 -9.40 -0.54
N TYR A 232 -17.36 -9.11 -1.16
CA TYR A 232 -17.17 -7.99 -2.09
C TYR A 232 -18.16 -7.98 -3.26
N LEU A 233 -18.49 -9.17 -3.80
CA LEU A 233 -19.46 -9.28 -4.89
C LEU A 233 -20.89 -9.00 -4.44
N ALA A 234 -21.24 -9.22 -3.16
CA ALA A 234 -22.53 -8.80 -2.62
C ALA A 234 -22.62 -7.28 -2.54
N THR A 235 -21.55 -6.61 -2.11
CA THR A 235 -21.45 -5.14 -2.08
C THR A 235 -21.55 -4.56 -3.49
N ALA A 236 -20.80 -5.11 -4.45
CA ALA A 236 -20.88 -4.70 -5.85
C ALA A 236 -22.30 -4.85 -6.41
N ARG A 237 -22.99 -5.96 -6.11
CA ARG A 237 -24.39 -6.17 -6.49
C ARG A 237 -25.33 -5.15 -5.86
N SER A 238 -25.13 -4.82 -4.57
CA SER A 238 -25.94 -3.83 -3.88
C SER A 238 -25.80 -2.44 -4.51
N PHE A 239 -24.58 -2.04 -4.88
CA PHE A 239 -24.30 -0.69 -5.35
C PHE A 239 -24.48 -0.52 -6.86
N LEU A 240 -24.10 -1.51 -7.67
CA LEU A 240 -24.17 -1.46 -9.14
C LEU A 240 -25.37 -2.22 -9.73
N GLY A 241 -25.96 -3.19 -9.03
CA GLY A 241 -27.08 -3.99 -9.57
C GLY A 241 -28.41 -3.22 -9.70
N GLY A 242 -28.49 -2.00 -9.16
CA GLY A 242 -29.69 -1.17 -9.15
C GLY A 242 -29.82 -0.20 -10.33
N ARG A 243 -30.59 0.88 -10.11
CA ARG A 243 -30.81 1.95 -11.10
C ARG A 243 -29.53 2.67 -11.51
N PHE A 244 -28.59 2.80 -10.57
CA PHE A 244 -27.30 3.42 -10.80
C PHE A 244 -26.48 2.69 -11.88
N GLY A 245 -26.23 1.38 -11.73
CA GLY A 245 -25.45 0.65 -12.74
C GLY A 245 -26.14 0.57 -14.10
N MET A 246 -27.48 0.51 -14.13
CA MET A 246 -28.22 0.62 -15.40
C MET A 246 -27.99 1.98 -16.09
N ALA A 247 -27.95 3.07 -15.33
CA ALA A 247 -27.65 4.40 -15.87
C ALA A 247 -26.21 4.49 -16.36
N LEU A 248 -25.25 3.95 -15.59
CA LEU A 248 -23.85 3.88 -15.99
C LEU A 248 -23.64 3.11 -17.30
N GLU A 249 -24.29 1.96 -17.45
CA GLU A 249 -24.19 1.13 -18.67
C GLU A 249 -24.83 1.85 -19.87
N LYS A 250 -26.03 2.39 -19.69
CA LYS A 250 -26.78 3.08 -20.75
C LYS A 250 -26.02 4.27 -21.33
N GLU A 251 -25.46 5.09 -20.45
CA GLU A 251 -24.71 6.29 -20.81
C GLU A 251 -23.21 6.00 -21.07
N ARG A 252 -22.80 4.71 -21.03
CA ARG A 252 -21.42 4.25 -21.23
C ARG A 252 -20.42 4.96 -20.31
N LEU A 253 -20.81 5.24 -19.07
CA LEU A 253 -19.99 5.95 -18.08
C LEU A 253 -19.03 5.01 -17.33
N TRP A 254 -19.19 3.70 -17.48
CA TRP A 254 -18.34 2.68 -16.86
C TRP A 254 -17.50 1.91 -17.89
N PRO A 255 -16.25 1.52 -17.57
CA PRO A 255 -15.45 1.98 -16.43
C PRO A 255 -15.03 3.44 -16.63
N LEU A 256 -14.81 4.16 -15.54
CA LEU A 256 -14.20 5.49 -15.56
C LEU A 256 -12.69 5.30 -15.77
N ARG A 257 -12.23 5.62 -16.98
CA ARG A 257 -10.81 5.62 -17.30
C ARG A 257 -10.24 7.01 -17.01
N ALA A 258 -9.00 7.06 -16.53
CA ALA A 258 -8.19 8.27 -16.45
C ALA A 258 -8.63 9.32 -15.40
N MET A 259 -8.92 8.87 -14.17
CA MET A 259 -9.10 9.74 -13.00
C MET A 259 -8.09 9.36 -11.90
N ARG A 260 -7.45 10.36 -11.29
CA ARG A 260 -6.58 10.19 -10.11
C ARG A 260 -7.11 11.04 -8.96
N ILE A 261 -7.33 10.43 -7.80
CA ILE A 261 -7.67 11.18 -6.58
C ILE A 261 -6.39 11.79 -6.01
N LEU A 262 -6.35 13.11 -5.88
CA LEU A 262 -5.23 13.83 -5.28
C LEU A 262 -5.39 13.95 -3.77
N ARG A 263 -6.61 14.27 -3.34
CA ARG A 263 -6.92 14.53 -1.93
C ARG A 263 -8.36 14.17 -1.64
N SER A 264 -8.55 13.48 -0.52
CA SER A 264 -9.85 13.32 0.12
C SER A 264 -9.77 13.88 1.54
N ASP A 265 -10.71 14.74 1.91
CA ASP A 265 -10.91 15.22 3.28
C ASP A 265 -12.31 14.83 3.72
N VAL A 266 -12.41 14.10 4.83
CA VAL A 266 -13.68 13.69 5.41
C VAL A 266 -13.79 14.29 6.80
N ARG A 267 -14.76 15.17 7.00
CA ARG A 267 -15.08 15.74 8.32
C ARG A 267 -16.43 15.25 8.79
N MET A 268 -16.52 14.92 10.06
CA MET A 268 -17.77 14.50 10.69
C MET A 268 -18.34 15.64 11.52
N ASP A 269 -19.62 15.94 11.31
CA ASP A 269 -20.40 16.86 12.13
C ASP A 269 -21.70 16.15 12.55
N GLY A 270 -21.65 15.46 13.70
CA GLY A 270 -22.72 14.56 14.14
C GLY A 270 -22.90 13.37 13.18
N ASP A 271 -24.13 13.17 12.70
CA ASP A 271 -24.49 12.13 11.72
C ASP A 271 -24.27 12.56 10.26
N VAL A 272 -23.65 13.72 10.04
CA VAL A 272 -23.39 14.27 8.71
C VAL A 272 -21.91 14.21 8.40
N HIS A 273 -21.57 13.60 7.26
CA HIS A 273 -20.23 13.55 6.72
C HIS A 273 -20.05 14.62 5.65
N HIS A 274 -19.03 15.44 5.81
CA HIS A 274 -18.57 16.41 4.83
C HIS A 274 -17.39 15.81 4.09
N LEU A 275 -17.59 15.54 2.79
CA LEU A 275 -16.59 14.98 1.90
C LEU A 275 -16.10 16.09 0.96
N SER A 276 -14.79 16.30 0.91
CA SER A 276 -14.12 17.12 -0.09
C SER A 276 -13.19 16.23 -0.90
N LEU A 277 -13.33 16.24 -2.22
CA LEU A 277 -12.55 15.44 -3.15
C LEU A 277 -11.90 16.36 -4.17
N ASP A 278 -10.57 16.27 -4.27
CA ASP A 278 -9.79 16.86 -5.34
C ASP A 278 -9.23 15.71 -6.18
N PHE A 279 -9.46 15.75 -7.49
CA PHE A 279 -9.02 14.72 -8.42
C PHE A 279 -8.60 15.34 -9.76
N GLU A 280 -7.80 14.61 -10.50
CA GLU A 280 -7.35 15.01 -11.83
C GLU A 280 -7.91 14.05 -12.88
N ALA A 281 -8.48 14.64 -13.93
CA ALA A 281 -8.78 13.93 -15.16
C ALA A 281 -7.62 14.09 -16.14
N TYR A 282 -7.26 13.00 -16.81
CA TYR A 282 -6.23 13.00 -17.85
C TYR A 282 -6.91 12.91 -19.22
N SER A 283 -6.51 13.78 -20.14
CA SER A 283 -6.91 13.71 -21.55
C SER A 283 -5.71 13.93 -22.47
N ARG A 284 -5.80 13.42 -23.70
CA ARG A 284 -4.84 13.77 -24.74
C ARG A 284 -5.07 15.21 -25.18
N ALA A 285 -4.00 15.95 -25.47
CA ALA A 285 -4.10 17.24 -26.13
C ALA A 285 -4.55 17.00 -27.58
N GLU A 286 -5.67 17.58 -27.99
CA GLU A 286 -6.02 17.65 -29.41
C GLU A 286 -4.91 18.39 -30.15
N SER A 287 -4.34 17.72 -31.16
CA SER A 287 -3.40 18.29 -32.14
C SER A 287 -4.13 19.13 -33.18
#